data_AF-A0A2N0KGI3-F1
#
_entry.id   AF-A0A2N0KGI3-F1
#
_cell.length_a   1.000
_cell.length_b   1.000
_cell.length_c   1.000
_cell.angle_alpha   90.00
_cell.angle_beta   90.00
_cell.angle_gamma   90.00
#
_symmetry.space_group_name_H-M   'P 1'
#
loop_
_entity.id
_entity.type
_entity.pdbx_description
1 polymer ?
#
loop_
_entity_poly.entity_id
_entity_poly.type
_entity_poly.pdbx_seq_one_letter_code
_entity_poly.pdbx_strand_id
1 'polypeptide(L)'
;MQDATEHKNYIFSKFERQGSAIAHGSGLVIGLPLILLLGFIVGLQPAFAYIPSVIISYMIARSFRRRRRAWGAFQGMQAAVVHLGIVLLALSAHLLGPASRPSQFLFMAATLIFFYSLWGAWDTLLGHDFRYIGINGLLHRVSQSNLKRQERKRGLFRPYRTGNDDLPGQKPPV
;
A
#
# COMPACT_ATOMS: atom_id res chain seq x y z
N MET A 1 -13.62 37.92 14.95
CA MET A 1 -14.24 36.59 15.14
C MET A 1 -14.94 36.22 13.84
N GLN A 2 -14.26 35.46 12.98
CA GLN A 2 -14.84 34.49 12.05
C GLN A 2 -13.66 33.76 11.39
N ASP A 3 -13.32 32.63 12.02
CA ASP A 3 -12.54 31.56 11.42
C ASP A 3 -13.18 31.11 10.11
N ALA A 4 -12.41 31.09 9.03
CA ALA A 4 -12.73 30.35 7.83
C ALA A 4 -11.44 29.86 7.17
N THR A 5 -10.80 28.91 7.86
CA THR A 5 -10.06 27.78 7.27
C THR A 5 -9.20 28.10 6.06
N GLU A 6 -7.90 28.34 6.31
CA GLU A 6 -6.83 27.98 5.38
C GLU A 6 -7.12 26.58 4.80
N HIS A 7 -7.62 26.54 3.58
CA HIS A 7 -7.72 25.33 2.80
C HIS A 7 -6.27 24.87 2.56
N LYS A 8 -5.74 24.01 3.44
CA LYS A 8 -4.43 23.37 3.22
C LYS A 8 -4.47 22.71 1.85
N ASN A 9 -3.80 23.33 0.89
CA ASN A 9 -3.68 22.90 -0.50
C ASN A 9 -2.78 21.66 -0.57
N TYR A 10 -3.32 20.52 -0.11
CA TYR A 10 -2.69 19.24 -0.36
C TYR A 10 -2.82 18.92 -1.86
N ILE A 11 -1.69 18.69 -2.52
CA ILE A 11 -1.61 18.36 -3.97
C ILE A 11 -2.44 17.11 -4.30
N PHE A 12 -2.59 16.20 -3.33
CA PHE A 12 -3.33 14.94 -3.49
C PHE A 12 -4.63 14.90 -2.68
N SER A 13 -5.66 14.28 -3.26
CA SER A 13 -6.98 14.14 -2.64
C SER A 13 -6.91 13.39 -1.31
N LYS A 14 -7.78 13.76 -0.35
CA LYS A 14 -7.84 13.12 0.98
C LYS A 14 -7.94 11.59 0.89
N PHE A 15 -8.74 11.08 -0.06
CA PHE A 15 -8.89 9.65 -0.30
C PHE A 15 -7.59 8.99 -0.77
N GLU A 16 -6.84 9.64 -1.65
CA GLU A 16 -5.56 9.12 -2.14
C GLU A 16 -4.53 9.06 -1.02
N ARG A 17 -4.44 10.13 -0.21
CA ARG A 17 -3.56 10.20 0.96
C ARG A 17 -3.88 9.11 1.99
N GLN A 18 -5.15 8.97 2.35
CA GLN A 18 -5.59 7.95 3.30
C GLN A 18 -5.33 6.54 2.78
N GLY A 19 -5.63 6.25 1.52
CA GLY A 19 -5.35 4.92 0.97
C GLY A 19 -3.86 4.61 0.92
N SER A 20 -3.01 5.59 0.55
CA SER A 20 -1.55 5.43 0.59
C SER A 20 -1.03 5.22 2.01
N ALA A 21 -1.55 5.96 2.99
CA ALA A 21 -1.22 5.79 4.40
C ALA A 21 -1.62 4.39 4.90
N ILE A 22 -2.82 3.92 4.54
CA ILE A 22 -3.28 2.56 4.88
C ILE A 22 -2.41 1.49 4.22
N ALA A 23 -1.95 1.70 2.99
CA ALA A 23 -1.06 0.74 2.34
C ALA A 23 0.24 0.57 3.15
N HIS A 24 0.95 1.65 3.46
CA HIS A 24 2.17 1.58 4.27
C HIS A 24 1.90 1.10 5.71
N GLY A 25 0.80 1.57 6.31
CA GLY A 25 0.38 1.22 7.66
C GLY A 25 -0.29 -0.15 7.79
N SER A 26 -0.52 -0.87 6.70
CA SER A 26 -1.22 -2.17 6.72
C SER A 26 -0.52 -3.21 7.59
N GLY A 27 0.81 -3.14 7.69
CA GLY A 27 1.59 -3.94 8.63
C GLY A 27 1.16 -3.77 10.09
N LEU A 28 0.83 -2.54 10.51
CA LEU A 28 0.40 -2.22 11.87
C LEU A 28 -1.07 -2.58 12.08
N VAL A 29 -1.95 -2.23 11.14
CA VAL A 29 -3.41 -2.40 11.33
C VAL A 29 -3.94 -3.78 10.99
N ILE A 30 -3.19 -4.57 10.20
CA ILE A 30 -3.57 -5.93 9.79
C ILE A 30 -2.49 -6.92 10.21
N GLY A 31 -1.24 -6.70 9.79
CA GLY A 31 -0.14 -7.65 10.01
C GLY A 31 0.07 -7.98 11.48
N LEU A 32 0.28 -6.97 12.33
CA LEU A 32 0.50 -7.16 13.76
C LEU A 32 -0.70 -7.81 14.46
N PRO A 33 -1.95 -7.34 14.29
CA PRO A 33 -3.11 -8.02 14.83
C PRO A 33 -3.21 -9.50 14.42
N LEU A 34 -2.91 -9.84 13.16
CA LEU A 34 -2.92 -11.23 12.70
C LEU A 34 -1.77 -12.06 13.26
N ILE A 35 -0.58 -11.47 13.44
CA ILE A 35 0.54 -12.14 14.13
C ILE A 35 0.14 -12.45 15.57
N LEU A 36 -0.45 -11.48 16.28
CA LEU A 36 -0.88 -11.68 17.66
C LEU A 36 -2.01 -12.71 17.76
N LEU A 37 -3.01 -12.64 16.89
CA LEU A 37 -4.15 -13.55 16.92
C LEU A 37 -3.78 -14.96 16.46
N LEU A 38 -3.25 -15.11 15.24
CA LEU A 38 -3.00 -16.40 14.63
C LEU A 38 -1.68 -17.02 15.09
N GLY A 39 -0.69 -16.19 15.42
CA GLY A 39 0.56 -16.66 15.98
C GLY A 39 0.39 -17.19 17.40
N PHE A 40 -0.40 -16.50 18.24
CA PHE A 40 -0.63 -16.95 19.61
C PHE A 40 -1.64 -18.11 19.69
N ILE A 41 -2.74 -18.06 18.93
CA ILE A 41 -3.83 -19.06 19.05
C ILE A 41 -3.56 -20.31 18.22
N VAL A 42 -3.04 -20.15 16.99
CA VAL A 42 -2.92 -21.25 16.00
C VAL A 42 -1.45 -21.66 15.80
N GLY A 43 -0.50 -20.94 16.39
CA GLY A 43 0.93 -21.19 16.18
C GLY A 43 1.41 -20.84 14.76
N LEU A 44 0.66 -20.01 14.02
CA LEU A 44 1.04 -19.62 12.67
C LEU A 44 2.30 -18.75 12.72
N GLN A 45 3.31 -19.09 11.93
CA GLN A 45 4.55 -18.33 11.92
C GLN A 45 4.31 -16.86 11.51
N PRO A 46 4.99 -15.88 12.16
CA PRO A 46 4.75 -14.46 11.92
C PRO A 46 4.85 -14.03 10.46
N ALA A 47 5.78 -14.63 9.70
CA ALA A 47 5.95 -14.35 8.28
C ALA A 47 4.67 -14.62 7.47
N PHE A 48 3.99 -15.73 7.74
CA PHE A 48 2.74 -16.09 7.04
C PHE A 48 1.57 -15.22 7.50
N ALA A 49 1.47 -14.94 8.80
CA ALA A 49 0.45 -14.06 9.35
C ALA A 49 0.55 -12.61 8.81
N TYR A 50 1.75 -12.18 8.37
CA TYR A 50 1.99 -10.85 7.83
C TYR A 50 1.67 -10.71 6.32
N ILE A 51 1.54 -11.82 5.57
CA ILE A 51 1.24 -11.82 4.12
C ILE A 51 0.03 -10.94 3.73
N PRO A 52 -1.09 -10.92 4.48
CA PRO A 52 -2.22 -10.06 4.17
C PRO A 52 -1.88 -8.57 4.01
N SER A 53 -0.87 -8.05 4.73
CA SER A 53 -0.38 -6.66 4.58
C SER A 53 0.16 -6.39 3.18
N VAL A 54 0.88 -7.35 2.59
CA VAL A 54 1.37 -7.30 1.21
C VAL A 54 0.20 -7.23 0.23
N ILE A 55 -0.77 -8.13 0.41
CA ILE A 55 -1.93 -8.27 -0.47
C ILE A 55 -2.76 -6.98 -0.45
N ILE A 56 -3.05 -6.45 0.74
CA ILE A 56 -3.88 -5.26 0.90
C ILE A 56 -3.20 -4.05 0.29
N SER A 57 -1.91 -3.86 0.53
CA SER A 57 -1.12 -2.78 -0.09
C SER A 57 -1.15 -2.86 -1.62
N TYR A 58 -0.99 -4.07 -2.17
CA TYR A 58 -1.07 -4.28 -3.61
C TYR A 58 -2.49 -4.05 -4.17
N MET A 59 -3.53 -4.45 -3.45
CA MET A 59 -4.93 -4.19 -3.85
C MET A 59 -5.25 -2.70 -3.85
N ILE A 60 -4.73 -1.94 -2.89
CA ILE A 60 -4.83 -0.48 -2.86
C ILE A 60 -4.11 0.12 -4.09
N ALA A 61 -2.87 -0.31 -4.36
CA ALA A 61 -2.12 0.13 -5.53
C ALA A 61 -2.89 -0.11 -6.85
N ARG A 62 -3.46 -1.31 -6.99
CA ARG A 62 -4.29 -1.70 -8.13
C ARG A 62 -5.55 -0.87 -8.24
N SER A 63 -6.23 -0.60 -7.12
CA SER A 63 -7.43 0.23 -7.07
C SER A 63 -7.15 1.66 -7.55
N PHE A 64 -6.07 2.28 -7.08
CA PHE A 64 -5.65 3.60 -7.53
C PHE A 64 -5.26 3.63 -9.01
N ARG A 65 -4.53 2.60 -9.47
CA ARG A 65 -4.16 2.47 -10.89
C ARG A 65 -5.39 2.46 -11.80
N ARG A 66 -6.43 1.70 -11.42
CA ARG A 66 -7.70 1.64 -12.17
C ARG A 66 -8.42 2.98 -12.26
N ARG A 67 -8.23 3.84 -11.26
CA ARG A 67 -8.79 5.21 -11.20
C ARG A 67 -7.84 6.27 -11.76
N ARG A 68 -6.75 5.86 -12.44
CA ARG A 68 -5.72 6.76 -12.98
C ARG A 68 -5.06 7.67 -11.94
N ARG A 69 -5.04 7.24 -10.67
CA ARG A 69 -4.39 7.94 -9.56
C ARG A 69 -2.93 7.48 -9.47
N ALA A 70 -2.06 8.14 -10.22
CA ALA A 70 -0.68 7.69 -10.42
C ALA A 70 0.15 7.72 -9.13
N TRP A 71 -0.03 8.75 -8.31
CA TRP A 71 0.68 8.92 -7.05
C TRP A 71 0.28 7.84 -6.04
N GLY A 72 -1.01 7.66 -5.80
CA GLY A 72 -1.52 6.64 -4.87
C GLY A 72 -1.17 5.22 -5.33
N ALA A 73 -1.23 4.96 -6.65
CA ALA A 73 -0.82 3.68 -7.22
C ALA A 73 0.68 3.39 -6.97
N PHE A 74 1.52 4.41 -7.08
CA PHE A 74 2.95 4.29 -6.80
C PHE A 74 3.22 4.04 -5.32
N GLN A 75 2.60 4.81 -4.42
CA GLN A 75 2.75 4.66 -2.97
C GLN A 75 2.30 3.27 -2.50
N GLY A 76 1.14 2.79 -2.98
CA GLY A 76 0.66 1.45 -2.66
C GLY A 76 1.58 0.34 -3.19
N MET A 77 2.19 0.53 -4.36
CA MET A 77 3.14 -0.44 -4.93
C MET A 77 4.44 -0.48 -4.11
N GLN A 78 4.95 0.67 -3.67
CA GLN A 78 6.09 0.74 -2.77
C GLN A 78 5.80 -0.01 -1.46
N ALA A 79 4.67 0.27 -0.82
CA ALA A 79 4.24 -0.42 0.39
C ALA A 79 4.18 -1.94 0.18
N ALA A 80 3.57 -2.41 -0.92
CA ALA A 80 3.46 -3.84 -1.21
C ALA A 80 4.82 -4.52 -1.32
N VAL A 81 5.77 -3.90 -2.02
CA VAL A 81 7.13 -4.45 -2.19
C VAL A 81 7.91 -4.45 -0.88
N VAL A 82 7.75 -3.42 -0.07
CA VAL A 82 8.39 -3.33 1.24
C VAL A 82 7.85 -4.37 2.20
N HIS A 83 6.53 -4.52 2.27
CA HIS A 83 5.91 -5.59 3.06
C HIS A 83 6.32 -6.98 2.56
N LEU A 84 6.47 -7.18 1.26
CA LEU A 84 7.00 -8.43 0.72
C LEU A 84 8.45 -8.67 1.18
N GLY A 85 9.28 -7.63 1.18
CA GLY A 85 10.63 -7.68 1.73
C GLY A 85 10.65 -8.09 3.21
N ILE A 86 9.76 -7.54 4.04
CA ILE A 86 9.59 -7.93 5.45
C ILE A 86 9.25 -9.42 5.56
N VAL A 87 8.29 -9.92 4.76
CA VAL A 87 7.92 -11.34 4.74
C VAL A 87 9.11 -12.22 4.37
N LEU A 88 9.86 -11.85 3.33
CA LEU A 88 11.02 -12.61 2.88
C LEU A 88 12.12 -12.65 3.95
N LEU A 89 12.43 -11.52 4.60
CA LEU A 89 13.40 -11.47 5.69
C LEU A 89 12.97 -12.33 6.87
N ALA A 90 11.70 -12.24 7.28
CA ALA A 90 11.15 -13.05 8.38
C ALA A 90 11.16 -14.55 8.05
N LEU A 91 10.84 -14.93 6.81
CA LEU A 91 10.89 -16.31 6.35
C LEU A 91 12.34 -16.84 6.31
N SER A 92 13.28 -16.06 5.78
CA SER A 92 14.70 -16.41 5.80
C SER A 92 15.24 -16.56 7.22
N ALA A 93 14.86 -15.65 8.13
CA ALA A 93 15.25 -15.73 9.54
C ALA A 93 14.70 -17.00 10.20
N HIS A 94 13.48 -17.41 9.87
CA HIS A 94 12.89 -18.66 10.33
C HIS A 94 13.66 -19.89 9.82
N LEU A 95 13.98 -19.93 8.53
CA LEU A 95 14.73 -21.04 7.91
C LEU A 95 16.15 -21.22 8.48
N LEU A 96 16.78 -20.13 8.93
CA LEU A 96 18.11 -20.16 9.56
C LEU A 96 18.07 -20.56 11.05
N GLY A 97 16.89 -20.70 11.63
CA GLY A 97 16.69 -21.04 13.03
C GLY A 97 16.89 -19.84 13.98
N PRO A 98 16.09 -19.75 15.07
CA PRO A 98 15.99 -18.57 15.93
C PRO A 98 17.26 -18.27 16.75
N ALA A 99 18.10 -19.29 17.00
CA ALA A 99 19.33 -19.15 17.77
C ALA A 99 20.52 -18.64 16.94
N SER A 100 20.38 -18.52 15.62
CA SER A 100 21.47 -18.09 14.76
C SER A 100 21.61 -16.57 14.75
N ARG A 101 22.85 -16.06 14.85
CA ARG A 101 23.14 -14.61 14.71
C ARG A 101 22.56 -14.04 13.40
N PRO A 102 22.68 -14.71 12.23
CA PRO A 102 22.07 -14.23 10.99
C PRO A 102 20.55 -14.05 11.11
N SER A 103 19.82 -14.96 11.78
CA SER A 103 18.38 -14.82 12.00
C SER A 103 18.04 -13.54 12.77
N GLN A 104 18.80 -13.23 13.83
CA GLN A 104 18.61 -12.01 14.62
C GLN A 104 18.84 -10.74 13.78
N PHE A 105 19.87 -10.72 12.93
CA PHE A 105 20.12 -9.59 12.02
C PHE A 105 18.97 -9.40 11.02
N LEU A 106 18.44 -10.49 10.45
CA LEU A 106 17.33 -10.44 9.51
C LEU A 106 16.03 -9.95 10.19
N PHE A 107 15.74 -10.41 11.41
CA PHE A 107 14.62 -9.90 12.19
C PHE A 107 14.77 -8.41 12.50
N MET A 108 15.95 -7.98 12.96
CA MET A 108 16.23 -6.57 13.21
C MET A 108 16.03 -5.72 11.94
N ALA A 109 16.53 -6.18 10.79
CA ALA A 109 16.33 -5.51 9.51
C ALA A 109 14.85 -5.42 9.13
N ALA A 110 14.08 -6.51 9.28
CA ALA A 110 12.65 -6.53 9.03
C ALA A 110 11.89 -5.54 9.93
N THR A 111 12.25 -5.48 11.22
CA THR A 111 11.68 -4.53 12.19
C THR A 111 12.02 -3.08 11.83
N LEU A 112 13.25 -2.77 11.43
CA LEU A 112 13.63 -1.43 11.00
C LEU A 112 12.87 -1.00 9.73
N ILE A 113 12.73 -1.90 8.77
CA ILE A 113 11.95 -1.66 7.55
C ILE A 113 10.46 -1.45 7.88
N PHE A 114 9.93 -2.21 8.85
CA PHE A 114 8.56 -2.00 9.35
C PHE A 114 8.37 -0.58 9.90
N PHE A 115 9.25 -0.11 10.78
CA PHE A 115 9.18 1.27 11.29
C PHE A 115 9.34 2.32 10.18
N TYR A 116 10.22 2.07 9.22
CA TYR A 116 10.38 2.96 8.08
C TYR A 116 9.12 3.00 7.20
N SER A 117 8.37 1.90 7.09
CA SER A 117 7.05 1.88 6.46
C SER A 117 6.02 2.71 7.24
N LEU A 118 6.05 2.68 8.58
CA LEU A 118 5.15 3.53 9.39
C LEU A 118 5.45 5.02 9.19
N TRP A 119 6.72 5.39 9.02
CA TRP A 119 7.08 6.74 8.63
C TRP A 119 6.47 7.10 7.26
N GLY A 120 6.56 6.20 6.28
CA GLY A 120 5.89 6.38 4.98
C GLY A 120 4.36 6.52 5.08
N ALA A 121 3.73 5.85 6.05
CA ALA A 121 2.30 6.01 6.31
C ALA A 121 1.97 7.44 6.79
N TRP A 122 2.80 8.01 7.66
CA TRP A 122 2.66 9.38 8.13
C TRP A 122 2.86 10.40 7.01
N ASP A 123 3.97 10.28 6.26
CA ASP A 123 4.28 11.20 5.15
C ASP A 123 3.17 11.21 4.10
N THR A 124 2.68 10.03 3.71
CA THR A 124 1.60 9.93 2.72
C THR A 124 0.25 10.42 3.24
N LEU A 125 -0.03 10.30 4.55
CA LEU A 125 -1.24 10.86 5.16
C LEU A 125 -1.24 12.41 5.07
N LEU A 126 -0.06 13.01 5.27
CA LEU A 126 0.19 14.44 5.08
C LEU A 126 0.30 14.85 3.61
N GLY A 127 0.33 13.89 2.68
CA GLY A 127 0.36 14.15 1.24
C GLY A 127 1.76 14.44 0.70
N HIS A 128 2.80 14.06 1.45
CA HIS A 128 4.18 14.10 0.99
C HIS A 128 4.51 12.85 0.19
N ASP A 129 5.40 13.02 -0.81
CA ASP A 129 5.99 11.93 -1.56
C ASP A 129 6.93 11.14 -0.65
N PHE A 130 6.49 9.95 -0.22
CA PHE A 130 7.41 9.01 0.40
C PHE A 130 8.22 8.26 -0.66
N ARG A 131 9.54 8.11 -0.43
CA ARG A 131 10.48 7.45 -1.34
C ARG A 131 11.43 6.58 -0.55
N TYR A 132 11.22 5.27 -0.60
CA TYR A 132 12.17 4.31 -0.02
C TYR A 132 13.53 4.40 -0.73
N ILE A 133 14.58 4.53 0.07
CA ILE A 133 15.96 4.48 -0.39
C ILE A 133 16.22 3.12 -1.08
N GLY A 134 16.92 3.13 -2.21
CA GLY A 134 17.34 1.92 -2.93
C GLY A 134 16.31 1.33 -3.92
N ILE A 135 15.00 1.42 -3.64
CA ILE A 135 13.96 0.81 -4.51
C ILE A 135 13.13 1.82 -5.33
N ASN A 136 13.16 3.10 -4.98
CA ASN A 136 12.33 4.13 -5.60
C ASN A 136 12.47 4.20 -7.14
N GLY A 137 13.69 4.22 -7.66
CA GLY A 137 13.93 4.39 -9.10
C GLY A 137 13.37 3.24 -9.96
N LEU A 138 13.55 2.00 -9.50
CA LEU A 138 13.02 0.82 -10.19
C LEU A 138 11.49 0.79 -10.11
N LEU A 139 10.93 1.03 -8.93
CA LEU A 139 9.48 1.01 -8.74
C LEU A 139 8.77 2.13 -9.50
N HIS A 140 9.41 3.28 -9.67
CA HIS A 140 8.85 4.37 -10.46
C HIS A 140 8.66 3.93 -11.92
N ARG A 141 9.68 3.30 -12.52
CA ARG A 141 9.61 2.76 -13.89
C ARG A 141 8.53 1.69 -14.03
N VAL A 142 8.45 0.76 -13.07
CA VAL A 142 7.43 -0.30 -13.06
C VAL A 142 6.02 0.27 -12.91
N SER A 143 5.83 1.22 -12.00
CA SER A 143 4.53 1.89 -11.78
C SER A 143 4.08 2.63 -13.04
N GLN A 144 4.97 3.40 -13.67
CA GLN A 144 4.68 4.10 -14.92
C GLN A 144 4.34 3.14 -16.07
N SER A 145 5.09 2.05 -16.21
CA SER A 145 4.78 1.00 -17.20
C SER A 145 3.40 0.38 -16.94
N ASN A 146 3.07 0.11 -15.68
CA ASN A 146 1.77 -0.43 -15.28
C ASN A 146 0.61 0.54 -15.53
N LEU A 147 0.83 1.85 -15.38
CA LEU A 147 -0.19 2.86 -15.72
C LEU A 147 -0.43 2.95 -17.23
N LYS A 148 0.60 2.75 -18.05
CA LYS A 148 0.50 2.74 -19.52
C LYS A 148 -0.23 1.51 -20.05
N ARG A 149 -0.16 0.38 -19.34
CA ARG A 149 -0.97 -0.81 -19.69
C ARG A 149 -2.46 -0.50 -19.48
N GLN A 150 -3.20 -0.35 -20.58
CA GLN A 150 -4.67 -0.42 -20.52
C GLN A 150 -5.04 -1.80 -19.95
N GLU A 151 -5.75 -1.86 -18.82
CA GLU A 151 -6.36 -3.11 -18.38
C GLU A 151 -7.30 -3.55 -19.52
N ARG A 152 -7.01 -4.69 -20.17
CA ARG A 152 -7.93 -5.31 -21.13
C ARG A 152 -9.29 -5.34 -20.45
N LYS A 153 -10.28 -4.64 -21.03
CA LYS A 153 -11.65 -4.62 -20.56
C LYS A 153 -12.05 -6.08 -20.32
N ARG A 154 -12.29 -6.48 -19.06
CA ARG A 154 -12.99 -7.73 -18.79
C ARG A 154 -14.42 -7.51 -19.28
N GLY A 155 -14.62 -7.70 -20.58
CA GLY A 155 -15.92 -7.91 -21.16
C GLY A 155 -16.42 -9.23 -20.61
N LEU A 156 -17.31 -9.15 -19.63
CA LEU A 156 -18.35 -10.17 -19.51
C LEU A 156 -19.64 -9.57 -18.95
N PHE A 157 -19.59 -8.62 -18.00
CA PHE A 157 -20.81 -7.98 -17.49
C PHE A 157 -20.56 -6.54 -16.97
N ARG A 158 -20.63 -5.56 -17.88
CA ARG A 158 -21.14 -4.18 -17.70
C ARG A 158 -20.49 -3.20 -18.69
N PRO A 159 -21.26 -2.31 -19.35
CA PRO A 159 -20.69 -1.13 -19.96
C PRO A 159 -20.10 -0.22 -18.88
N TYR A 160 -18.90 0.27 -19.15
CA TYR A 160 -18.12 1.17 -18.32
C TYR A 160 -18.74 2.57 -18.42
N ARG A 161 -19.29 3.09 -17.32
CA ARG A 161 -19.82 4.45 -17.22
C ARG A 161 -18.64 5.44 -17.24
N THR A 162 -18.36 6.03 -18.39
CA THR A 162 -17.35 7.09 -18.54
C THR A 162 -17.94 8.43 -18.12
N GLY A 163 -17.65 8.87 -16.90
CA GLY A 163 -17.15 10.22 -16.62
C GLY A 163 -17.93 11.48 -17.03
N ASN A 164 -19.24 11.46 -17.34
CA ASN A 164 -20.01 12.70 -17.54
C ASN A 164 -21.37 12.76 -16.80
N ASP A 165 -21.71 11.75 -16.00
CA ASP A 165 -23.06 11.66 -15.40
C ASP A 165 -23.19 12.34 -14.02
N ASP A 166 -22.14 13.00 -13.55
CA ASP A 166 -22.15 13.77 -12.29
C ASP A 166 -22.45 15.26 -12.51
N LEU A 167 -22.79 15.67 -13.74
CA LEU A 167 -23.37 16.99 -14.00
C LEU A 167 -24.89 16.93 -13.72
N PRO A 168 -25.43 17.75 -12.80
CA PRO A 168 -26.87 17.80 -12.58
C PRO A 168 -27.53 18.36 -13.83
N GLY A 169 -28.23 17.50 -14.60
CA GLY A 169 -29.08 17.97 -15.69
C GLY A 169 -29.29 17.07 -16.91
N GLN A 170 -28.58 15.95 -17.07
CA GLN A 170 -28.81 15.08 -18.23
C GLN A 170 -29.58 13.81 -17.87
N LYS A 171 -30.85 13.74 -18.31
CA LYS A 171 -31.64 12.51 -18.35
C LYS A 171 -31.10 11.60 -19.47
N PRO A 172 -31.09 10.27 -19.27
CA PRO A 172 -30.69 9.33 -20.30
C PRO A 172 -31.73 9.32 -21.45
N PRO A 173 -31.30 9.11 -22.71
CA PRO A 173 -32.22 8.82 -23.79
C PRO A 173 -32.82 7.43 -23.61
N VAL A 174 -34.09 7.30 -24.00
CA VAL A 174 -34.91 6.08 -23.96
C VAL A 174 -34.34 5.00 -24.85
#